data_AF-A0A0W0Y5Q0-F1
#
_entry.id   AF-A0A0W0Y5Q0-F1
#
_cell.length_a   1.000
_cell.length_b   1.000
_cell.length_c   1.000
_cell.angle_alpha   90.00
_cell.angle_beta   90.00
_cell.angle_gamma   90.00
#
_symmetry.space_group_name_H-M   'P 1'
#
loop_
_entity.id
_entity.type
_entity.pdbx_description
1 polymer ?
#
loop_
_entity_poly.entity_id
_entity_poly.type
_entity_poly.pdbx_seq_one_letter_code
_entity_poly.pdbx_strand_id
1 'polypeptide(L)'
;MITAGSLLSKSNPDSAKNSPYECGFDAFESSHIPFDVRFYLVAILFIIFDLETAFFFPWALVLRKIGWFGFLSMAIFLGLLVIGFIYEWKRGALEWE
;
A
#
# COMPACT_ATOMS: atom_id res chain seq x y z
N MET A 1 18.08 20.42 -5.39
CA MET A 1 17.13 21.43 -5.94
C MET A 1 16.28 22.08 -4.86
N ILE A 2 15.85 21.38 -3.80
CA ILE A 2 15.11 21.97 -2.68
C ILE A 2 15.91 23.08 -1.95
N THR A 3 17.21 22.85 -1.73
CA THR A 3 18.11 23.83 -1.07
C THR A 3 18.31 25.12 -1.87
N ALA A 4 18.59 24.98 -3.17
CA ALA A 4 18.71 26.13 -4.08
C ALA A 4 17.40 26.91 -4.19
N GLY A 5 16.25 26.22 -4.25
CA GLY A 5 14.93 26.84 -4.27
C GLY A 5 14.62 27.61 -2.99
N SER A 6 14.95 27.06 -1.82
CA SER A 6 14.74 27.78 -0.55
C SER A 6 15.63 29.02 -0.38
N LEU A 7 16.82 29.04 -0.98
CA LEU A 7 17.78 30.15 -0.86
C LEU A 7 17.53 31.27 -1.87
N LEU A 8 17.13 30.91 -3.10
CA LEU A 8 16.92 31.86 -4.20
C LEU A 8 15.47 32.34 -4.32
N SER A 9 14.50 31.64 -3.72
CA SER A 9 13.09 32.02 -3.77
C SER A 9 12.77 33.18 -2.84
N LYS A 10 11.89 34.06 -3.30
CA LYS A 10 11.37 35.18 -2.51
C LYS A 10 10.35 34.65 -1.50
N SER A 11 10.73 34.60 -0.22
CA SER A 11 9.84 34.23 0.88
C SER A 11 9.02 35.44 1.34
N ASN A 12 7.73 35.47 0.98
CA ASN A 12 6.76 36.47 1.41
C ASN A 12 5.51 35.76 1.98
N PRO A 13 5.59 35.21 3.20
CA PRO A 13 4.46 34.54 3.85
C PRO A 13 3.36 35.54 4.18
N ASP A 14 2.12 35.12 3.99
CA ASP A 14 0.92 35.88 4.33
C ASP A 14 -0.12 34.91 4.89
N SER A 15 -1.03 35.40 5.75
CA SER A 15 -2.03 34.56 6.41
C SER A 15 -2.89 33.81 5.38
N ALA A 16 -3.28 34.48 4.29
CA ALA A 16 -4.06 33.90 3.21
C ALA A 16 -3.27 32.95 2.29
N LYS A 17 -1.92 33.05 2.26
CA LYS A 17 -1.06 32.11 1.52
C LYS A 17 -0.78 30.82 2.29
N ASN A 18 -0.84 30.90 3.61
CA ASN A 18 -0.59 29.78 4.50
C ASN A 18 -1.89 29.04 4.91
N SER A 19 -3.06 29.56 4.53
CA SER A 19 -4.35 28.89 4.77
C SER A 19 -4.59 27.77 3.73
N PRO A 20 -5.25 26.66 4.13
CA PRO A 20 -5.73 25.65 3.19
C PRO A 20 -6.64 26.25 2.11
N TYR A 21 -6.60 25.69 0.90
CA TYR A 21 -7.45 26.13 -0.19
C TYR A 21 -8.86 25.54 -0.04
N GLU A 22 -9.85 26.39 0.22
CA GLU A 22 -11.27 26.04 0.37
C GLU A 22 -12.17 27.00 -0.43
N CYS A 23 -11.75 27.34 -1.66
CA CYS A 23 -12.48 28.24 -2.57
C CYS A 23 -12.88 29.61 -1.96
N GLY A 24 -12.06 30.14 -1.03
CA GLY A 24 -12.30 31.45 -0.40
C GLY A 24 -13.12 31.40 0.90
N PHE A 25 -13.41 30.21 1.41
CA PHE A 25 -14.07 30.00 2.69
C PHE A 25 -13.12 29.43 3.73
N ASP A 26 -13.46 29.59 5.01
CA ASP A 26 -12.77 28.90 6.11
C ASP A 26 -13.23 27.44 6.17
N ALA A 27 -12.34 26.53 6.60
CA ALA A 27 -12.68 25.13 6.75
C ALA A 27 -13.83 24.95 7.77
N PHE A 28 -15.02 24.56 7.27
CA PHE A 28 -16.25 24.56 8.05
C PHE A 28 -16.45 23.28 8.89
N GLU A 29 -15.73 22.19 8.58
CA GLU A 29 -15.95 20.88 9.18
C GLU A 29 -14.63 20.15 9.54
N SER A 30 -14.77 19.09 10.34
CA SER A 30 -13.66 18.21 10.72
C SER A 30 -13.07 17.53 9.48
N SER A 31 -11.74 17.55 9.35
CA SER A 31 -10.99 16.86 8.29
C SER A 31 -11.06 15.33 8.38
N HIS A 32 -11.71 14.76 9.40
CA HIS A 32 -11.81 13.33 9.63
C HIS A 32 -13.10 12.79 9.05
N ILE A 33 -13.03 12.40 7.78
CA ILE A 33 -14.12 11.70 7.10
C ILE A 33 -13.87 10.19 7.28
N PRO A 34 -14.90 9.39 7.62
CA PRO A 34 -14.76 7.95 7.64
C PRO A 34 -14.36 7.46 6.25
N PHE A 35 -13.17 6.89 6.15
CA PHE A 35 -12.69 6.27 4.92
C PHE A 35 -13.29 4.88 4.76
N ASP A 36 -13.43 4.47 3.50
CA ASP A 36 -13.95 3.16 3.19
C ASP A 36 -12.97 2.05 3.66
N VAL A 37 -13.52 1.00 4.27
CA VAL A 37 -12.76 -0.16 4.76
C VAL A 37 -12.02 -0.87 3.61
N ARG A 38 -12.48 -0.72 2.36
CA ARG A 38 -11.83 -1.26 1.16
C ARG A 38 -10.35 -0.88 1.05
N PHE A 39 -9.98 0.36 1.37
CA PHE A 39 -8.57 0.80 1.33
C PHE A 39 -7.69 0.04 2.33
N TYR A 40 -8.25 -0.30 3.50
CA TYR A 40 -7.56 -1.06 4.52
C TYR A 40 -7.37 -2.53 4.12
N LEU A 41 -8.38 -3.15 3.49
CA LEU A 41 -8.29 -4.53 3.00
C LEU A 41 -7.21 -4.67 1.93
N VAL A 42 -7.15 -3.73 0.97
CA VAL A 42 -6.10 -3.71 -0.06
C VAL A 42 -4.71 -3.53 0.56
N ALA A 43 -4.57 -2.68 1.59
CA ALA A 43 -3.31 -2.48 2.28
C ALA A 43 -2.82 -3.75 3.02
N ILE A 44 -3.71 -4.45 3.72
CA ILE A 44 -3.35 -5.73 4.37
C ILE A 44 -2.96 -6.77 3.33
N LEU A 45 -3.74 -6.94 2.28
CA LEU A 45 -3.44 -7.89 1.21
C LEU A 45 -2.08 -7.59 0.58
N PHE A 46 -1.78 -6.31 0.34
CA PHE A 46 -0.47 -5.87 -0.15
C PHE A 46 0.67 -6.26 0.80
N ILE A 47 0.50 -6.01 2.11
CA ILE A 47 1.51 -6.36 3.13
C ILE A 47 1.76 -7.87 3.17
N ILE A 48 0.69 -8.68 3.15
CA ILE A 48 0.80 -10.14 3.15
C ILE A 48 1.54 -10.61 1.89
N PHE A 49 1.12 -10.14 0.71
CA PHE A 49 1.74 -10.51 -0.55
C PHE A 49 3.22 -10.09 -0.65
N ASP A 50 3.57 -8.89 -0.18
CA ASP A 50 4.96 -8.41 -0.16
C ASP A 50 5.83 -9.28 0.76
N LEU A 51 5.33 -9.59 1.96
CA LEU A 51 6.01 -10.47 2.91
C LEU A 51 6.19 -11.88 2.36
N GLU A 52 5.21 -12.44 1.65
CA GLU A 52 5.37 -13.74 0.98
C GLU A 52 6.40 -13.71 -0.15
N THR A 53 6.44 -12.62 -0.92
CA THR A 53 7.44 -12.44 -1.98
C THR A 53 8.86 -12.35 -1.40
N ALA A 54 9.02 -11.78 -0.20
CA ALA A 54 10.28 -11.79 0.53
C ALA A 54 10.74 -13.22 0.89
N PHE A 55 9.81 -14.15 1.17
CA PHE A 55 10.14 -15.57 1.39
C PHE A 55 10.42 -16.33 0.09
N PHE A 56 9.90 -15.85 -1.04
CA PHE A 56 10.12 -16.45 -2.35
C PHE A 56 11.60 -16.38 -2.79
N PHE A 57 12.27 -15.26 -2.52
CA PHE A 57 13.68 -15.05 -2.87
C PHE A 57 14.65 -16.10 -2.30
N PRO A 58 14.75 -16.30 -0.97
CA PRO A 58 15.68 -17.27 -0.40
C PRO A 58 15.35 -18.70 -0.81
N TRP A 59 14.06 -19.05 -0.94
CA TRP A 59 13.64 -20.35 -1.45
C TRP A 59 14.13 -20.59 -2.89
N ALA A 60 13.96 -19.61 -3.78
CA ALA A 60 14.39 -19.72 -5.17
C ALA A 60 15.91 -19.93 -5.28
N LEU A 61 16.68 -19.27 -4.41
CA LEU A 61 18.15 -19.41 -4.37
C LEU A 61 18.60 -20.81 -3.92
N VAL A 62 17.88 -21.46 -3.00
CA VAL A 62 18.27 -22.76 -2.45
C VAL A 62 17.51 -23.95 -3.04
N LEU A 63 16.57 -23.73 -3.97
CA LEU A 63 15.69 -24.76 -4.54
C LEU A 63 16.43 -26.04 -4.98
N ARG A 64 17.59 -25.90 -5.63
CA ARG A 64 18.39 -27.05 -6.10
C ARG A 64 18.94 -27.91 -4.94
N LYS A 65 19.14 -27.34 -3.75
CA LYS A 65 19.63 -28.06 -2.55
C LYS A 65 18.51 -28.78 -1.81
N ILE A 66 17.34 -28.17 -1.72
CA ILE A 66 16.16 -28.70 -1.01
C ILE A 66 15.35 -29.70 -1.85
N GLY A 67 15.51 -29.67 -3.18
CA GLY A 67 14.92 -30.65 -4.10
C GLY A 67 13.38 -30.63 -4.08
N TRP A 68 12.78 -31.81 -4.29
CA TRP A 68 11.33 -31.96 -4.43
C TRP A 68 10.53 -31.55 -3.18
N PHE A 69 11.11 -31.77 -2.00
CA PHE A 69 10.48 -31.38 -0.73
C PHE A 69 10.31 -29.87 -0.65
N GLY A 70 11.38 -29.10 -0.91
CA GLY A 70 11.29 -27.63 -0.93
C GLY A 70 10.37 -27.10 -2.01
N PHE A 71 10.30 -27.76 -3.17
CA PHE A 71 9.35 -27.41 -4.21
C PHE A 71 7.90 -27.57 -3.73
N LEU A 72 7.55 -28.71 -3.12
CA LEU A 72 6.20 -28.97 -2.63
C LEU A 72 5.80 -28.01 -1.49
N SER A 73 6.72 -27.72 -0.57
CA SER A 73 6.46 -26.75 0.51
C SER A 73 6.10 -25.37 -0.03
N MET A 74 6.82 -24.87 -1.04
CA MET A 74 6.51 -23.57 -1.64
C MET A 74 5.23 -23.62 -2.50
N ALA A 75 4.97 -24.73 -3.18
CA ALA A 75 3.72 -24.90 -3.94
C ALA A 75 2.48 -24.83 -3.02
N ILE A 76 2.55 -25.45 -1.84
CA ILE A 76 1.49 -25.36 -0.83
C ILE A 76 1.38 -23.93 -0.28
N PHE A 77 2.50 -23.29 0.01
CA PHE A 77 2.55 -21.92 0.50
C PHE A 77 1.86 -20.93 -0.45
N LEU A 78 2.27 -20.94 -1.73
CA LEU A 78 1.61 -20.12 -2.77
C LEU A 78 0.14 -20.51 -2.98
N GLY A 79 -0.19 -21.80 -2.86
CA GLY A 79 -1.58 -22.28 -2.95
C GLY A 79 -2.48 -21.68 -1.88
N LEU A 80 -1.99 -21.52 -0.65
CA LEU A 80 -2.73 -20.86 0.43
C LEU A 80 -3.01 -19.38 0.11
N LEU A 81 -2.03 -18.68 -0.45
CA LEU A 81 -2.21 -17.29 -0.86
C LEU A 81 -3.24 -17.15 -1.97
N VAL A 82 -3.20 -18.02 -2.99
CA VAL A 82 -4.19 -18.02 -4.08
C VAL A 82 -5.61 -18.26 -3.54
N ILE A 83 -5.78 -19.17 -2.58
CA ILE A 83 -7.07 -19.41 -1.93
C ILE A 83 -7.55 -18.17 -1.17
N GLY A 84 -6.67 -17.53 -0.38
CA GLY A 84 -6.98 -16.29 0.34
C GLY A 84 -7.39 -15.16 -0.61
N PHE A 85 -6.65 -14.99 -1.70
CA PHE A 85 -6.93 -14.00 -2.73
C PHE A 85 -8.29 -14.23 -3.42
N ILE A 86 -8.59 -15.47 -3.80
CA ILE A 86 -9.89 -15.83 -4.39
C ILE A 86 -11.04 -15.54 -3.41
N TYR A 87 -10.84 -15.80 -2.12
CA TYR A 87 -11.84 -15.52 -1.09
C TYR A 87 -12.14 -14.02 -0.98
N GLU A 88 -11.11 -13.17 -0.94
CA GLU A 88 -11.28 -11.72 -0.88
C GLU A 88 -11.91 -11.15 -2.14
N TRP A 89 -11.52 -11.66 -3.32
CA TRP A 89 -12.15 -11.31 -4.58
C TRP A 89 -13.64 -11.61 -4.56
N LYS A 90 -14.03 -12.84 -4.18
CA LYS A 90 -15.45 -13.24 -4.12
C LYS A 90 -16.27 -12.44 -3.12
N ARG A 91 -15.64 -11.86 -2.09
CA ARG A 91 -16.31 -10.99 -1.11
C ARG A 91 -16.48 -9.55 -1.57
N GLY A 92 -16.06 -9.22 -2.80
CA GLY A 92 -16.18 -7.87 -3.36
C GLY A 92 -15.27 -6.85 -2.68
N ALA A 93 -14.26 -7.30 -1.90
CA ALA A 93 -13.31 -6.40 -1.24
C ALA A 93 -12.44 -5.61 -2.23
N LEU A 94 -12.35 -6.10 -3.47
CA LEU A 94 -11.53 -5.57 -4.56
C LEU A 94 -12.36 -4.87 -5.67
N GLU A 95 -13.69 -4.86 -5.56
CA GLU A 95 -14.55 -4.24 -6.56
C GLU A 95 -14.78 -2.76 -6.24
N TRP A 96 -14.60 -1.92 -7.27
CA TRP A 96 -14.74 -0.48 -7.22
C TRP A 96 -15.91 -0.08 -8.14
N GLU A 97 -17.11 -0.03 -7.57
CA GLU A 97 -18.18 0.84 -8.08
C GLU A 97 -18.08 2.21 -7.40
#